data_AF-A0A0A9YYW3-F1
#
_entry.id   AF-A0A0A9YYW3-F1
#
_cell.length_a   1.000
_cell.length_b   1.000
_cell.length_c   1.000
_cell.angle_alpha   90.00
_cell.angle_beta   90.00
_cell.angle_gamma   90.00
#
_symmetry.space_group_name_H-M   'P 1'
#
loop_
_entity.id
_entity.type
_entity.pdbx_description
1 polymer ?
#
loop_
_entity_poly.entity_id
_entity_poly.type
_entity_poly.pdbx_seq_one_letter_code
_entity_poly.pdbx_strand_id
1 'polypeptide(L)'
;MNDPSANAHYHYPNNFVCTSKYTLLSFIPLALLSQFMKVSNLYFLFNMIVALIPGVAPVTPTTAVAPLVFVILVALVKEAIEDVKRHNADNHANALPTLVLRDGVLV
;
A
#
# COMPACT_ATOMS: atom_id res chain seq x y z
N MET A 1 2.99 -17.18 24.42
CA MET A 1 2.32 -16.67 23.20
C MET A 1 0.82 -16.96 23.17
N ASN A 2 0.33 -18.12 23.62
CA ASN A 2 -1.11 -18.44 23.54
C ASN A 2 -1.95 -18.06 24.80
N ASP A 3 -1.32 -17.45 25.80
CA ASP A 3 -1.98 -16.90 26.98
C ASP A 3 -1.92 -15.35 26.93
N PRO A 4 -3.02 -14.67 26.56
CA PRO A 4 -3.05 -13.22 26.46
C PRO A 4 -2.76 -12.51 27.79
N SER A 5 -3.15 -13.11 28.91
CA SER A 5 -3.02 -12.49 30.24
C SER A 5 -1.56 -12.50 30.71
N ALA A 6 -0.88 -13.63 30.55
CA ALA A 6 0.55 -13.74 30.82
C ALA A 6 1.38 -12.90 29.84
N ASN A 7 0.99 -12.87 28.56
CA ASN A 7 1.70 -12.10 27.54
C ASN A 7 1.64 -10.58 27.81
N ALA A 8 0.52 -10.08 28.36
CA ALA A 8 0.34 -8.66 28.65
C ALA A 8 1.35 -8.13 29.68
N HIS A 9 1.68 -8.94 30.68
CA HIS A 9 2.67 -8.59 31.71
C HIS A 9 4.08 -8.38 31.12
N TYR A 10 4.39 -9.05 30.00
CA TYR A 10 5.70 -8.97 29.34
C TYR A 10 5.67 -8.16 28.03
N HIS A 11 4.55 -7.50 27.71
CA HIS A 11 4.36 -6.70 26.49
C HIS A 11 4.69 -7.45 25.18
N TYR A 12 4.39 -8.75 25.10
CA TYR A 12 4.57 -9.48 23.86
C TYR A 12 3.60 -9.00 22.77
N PRO A 13 4.03 -8.98 21.49
CA PRO A 13 3.15 -8.64 20.38
C PRO A 13 2.03 -9.67 20.22
N ASN A 14 0.90 -9.23 19.64
CA ASN A 14 -0.23 -10.10 19.35
C ASN A 14 0.10 -11.07 18.19
N ASN A 15 -0.60 -12.20 18.15
CA ASN A 15 -0.53 -13.13 17.02
C ASN A 15 -1.46 -12.67 15.90
N PHE A 16 -1.22 -11.46 15.38
CA PHE A 16 -1.95 -10.90 14.25
C PHE A 16 -0.96 -10.62 13.12
N VAL A 17 -1.17 -11.28 11.98
CA VAL A 17 -0.35 -11.09 10.79
C VAL A 17 -0.98 -10.01 9.92
N CYS A 18 -0.20 -9.00 9.56
CA CYS A 18 -0.59 -7.95 8.61
C CYS A 18 0.53 -7.78 7.60
N THR A 19 0.27 -8.13 6.35
CA THR A 19 1.18 -7.98 5.21
C THR A 19 0.73 -6.89 4.25
N SER A 20 -0.49 -6.38 4.40
CA SER A 20 -0.93 -5.21 3.66
C SER A 20 -0.11 -3.96 4.03
N LYS A 21 0.17 -3.14 3.02
CA LYS A 21 1.06 -1.98 3.17
C LYS A 21 0.26 -0.70 3.44
N TYR A 22 -0.99 -0.65 3.00
CA TYR A 22 -1.81 0.55 3.04
C TYR A 22 -3.05 0.33 3.90
N THR A 23 -3.52 1.42 4.52
CA THR A 23 -4.88 1.49 5.05
C THR A 23 -5.76 2.21 4.03
N LEU A 24 -7.09 2.06 4.12
CA LEU A 24 -8.03 2.69 3.18
C LEU A 24 -7.80 4.21 3.02
N LEU A 25 -7.40 4.89 4.09
CA LEU A 25 -7.12 6.33 4.09
C LEU A 25 -5.69 6.67 3.67
N SER A 26 -4.71 5.81 3.98
CA SER A 26 -3.30 6.06 3.65
C SER A 26 -2.93 5.65 2.22
N PHE A 27 -3.77 4.86 1.56
CA PHE A 27 -3.51 4.33 0.22
C PHE A 27 -3.16 5.42 -0.78
N ILE A 28 -4.04 6.40 -0.99
CA ILE A 28 -3.84 7.44 -2.00
C ILE A 28 -2.55 8.26 -1.76
N PRO A 29 -2.33 8.88 -0.59
CA PRO A 29 -1.15 9.71 -0.39
C PRO A 29 0.17 8.92 -0.44
N LEU A 30 0.23 7.72 0.17
CA LEU A 30 1.47 6.95 0.22
C LEU A 30 1.77 6.22 -1.10
N ALA A 31 0.75 5.71 -1.79
CA ALA A 31 0.94 5.06 -3.09
C ALA A 31 1.36 6.08 -4.16
N LEU A 32 0.77 7.28 -4.16
CA LEU A 32 1.22 8.38 -5.03
C LEU A 32 2.66 8.78 -4.75
N LEU A 33 3.03 8.97 -3.47
CA LEU A 33 4.40 9.31 -3.09
C LEU A 33 5.39 8.23 -3.56
N SER A 34 5.05 6.95 -3.36
CA SER A 34 5.84 5.81 -3.84
C SER A 34 5.99 5.80 -5.36
N GLN A 35 4.96 6.22 -6.09
CA GLN A 35 4.99 6.31 -7.54
C GLN A 35 5.89 7.47 -8.00
N PHE A 36 5.84 8.65 -7.37
CA PHE A 36 6.71 9.79 -7.73
C PHE A 36 8.19 9.60 -7.36
N MET A 37 8.51 8.72 -6.41
CA MET A 37 9.89 8.34 -6.10
C MET A 37 10.54 7.50 -7.21
N LYS A 38 9.77 6.96 -8.18
CA LYS A 38 10.34 6.22 -9.33
C LYS A 38 10.93 7.20 -10.34
N VAL A 39 12.16 6.95 -10.77
CA VAL A 39 12.93 7.80 -11.71
C VAL A 39 12.13 8.13 -12.98
N SER A 40 11.38 7.17 -13.54
CA SER A 40 10.53 7.40 -14.73
C SER A 40 9.45 8.46 -14.49
N ASN A 41 8.75 8.39 -13.35
CA ASN A 41 7.69 9.34 -13.03
C ASN A 41 8.28 10.72 -12.67
N LEU A 42 9.47 10.75 -12.08
CA LEU A 42 10.21 12.00 -11.83
C LEU A 42 10.61 12.68 -13.15
N TYR A 43 11.12 11.93 -14.13
CA TYR A 43 11.41 12.46 -15.47
C TYR A 43 10.17 13.11 -16.11
N PHE A 44 9.04 12.41 -16.10
CA PHE A 44 7.79 12.97 -16.65
C PHE A 44 7.28 14.17 -15.84
N LEU A 45 7.48 14.18 -14.51
CA LEU A 45 7.14 15.31 -13.65
C LEU A 45 7.96 16.57 -14.02
N PHE A 46 9.27 16.42 -14.25
CA PHE A 46 10.11 17.52 -14.74
C PHE A 46 9.65 18.03 -16.11
N ASN A 47 9.37 17.12 -17.04
CA ASN A 47 8.86 17.50 -18.36
C ASN A 47 7.51 18.24 -18.25
N MET A 48 6.62 17.79 -17.36
CA MET A 48 5.36 18.49 -17.07
C MET A 48 5.60 19.90 -16.53
N ILE A 49 6.51 20.08 -15.58
CA ILE A 49 6.83 21.40 -15.01
C ILE A 49 7.36 22.33 -16.11
N VAL A 50 8.25 21.85 -16.97
CA VAL A 50 8.77 22.62 -18.12
C VAL A 50 7.67 22.95 -19.11
N ALA A 51 6.76 22.02 -19.41
CA ALA A 51 5.65 22.22 -20.33
C ALA A 51 4.59 23.21 -19.81
N LEU A 52 4.49 23.41 -18.49
CA LEU A 52 3.60 24.41 -17.88
C LEU A 52 4.13 25.84 -18.02
N ILE A 53 5.41 26.04 -18.36
CA ILE A 53 5.99 27.37 -18.56
C ILE A 53 5.59 27.88 -19.97
N PRO A 54 4.78 28.95 -20.06
CA PRO A 54 4.34 29.47 -21.35
C PRO A 54 5.52 29.94 -22.20
N GLY A 55 5.58 29.50 -23.46
CA GLY A 55 6.61 29.90 -24.42
C GLY A 55 7.86 29.02 -24.44
N VAL A 56 8.00 28.03 -23.54
CA VAL A 56 9.15 27.11 -23.52
C VAL A 56 8.90 25.84 -24.34
N ALA A 57 7.67 25.31 -24.29
CA ALA A 57 7.30 24.10 -25.01
C ALA A 57 6.37 24.41 -26.20
N PRO A 58 6.60 23.81 -27.39
CA PRO A 58 5.72 23.96 -28.55
C PRO A 58 4.43 23.13 -28.43
N VAL A 59 4.29 22.32 -27.37
CA VAL A 59 3.18 21.39 -27.14
C VAL A 59 2.23 21.91 -26.07
N THR A 60 0.93 21.65 -26.21
CA THR A 60 -0.06 22.01 -25.19
C THR A 60 0.18 21.20 -23.90
N PRO A 61 0.15 21.84 -22.71
CA PRO A 61 0.42 21.17 -21.43
C PRO A 61 -0.45 19.92 -21.21
N THR A 62 -1.70 19.95 -21.64
CA THR A 62 -2.66 18.84 -21.51
C THR A 62 -2.17 17.56 -22.18
N THR A 63 -1.64 17.66 -23.40
CA THR A 63 -1.13 16.51 -24.18
C THR A 63 0.16 15.97 -23.59
N ALA A 64 0.98 16.82 -22.98
CA ALA A 64 2.20 16.41 -22.29
C ALA A 64 1.93 15.66 -20.97
N VAL A 65 0.85 16.03 -20.26
CA VAL A 65 0.50 15.48 -18.95
C VAL A 65 -0.34 14.20 -19.02
N ALA A 66 -1.15 14.05 -20.08
CA ALA A 66 -2.06 12.91 -20.21
C ALA A 66 -1.39 11.53 -20.08
N PRO A 67 -0.22 11.25 -20.69
CA PRO A 67 0.46 9.96 -20.53
C PRO A 67 0.90 9.69 -19.09
N LEU A 68 1.39 10.72 -18.38
CA LEU A 68 1.85 10.62 -17.01
C LEU A 68 0.69 10.24 -16.07
N VAL A 69 -0.44 10.93 -16.19
CA VAL A 69 -1.63 10.66 -15.37
C VAL A 69 -2.15 9.26 -15.65
N PHE A 70 -2.20 8.83 -16.91
CA PHE A 70 -2.64 7.49 -17.27
C PHE A 70 -1.76 6.39 -16.66
N VAL A 71 -0.43 6.52 -16.78
CA VAL A 71 0.51 5.53 -16.23
C VAL A 71 0.43 5.47 -14.71
N ILE A 72 0.33 6.62 -14.03
CA ILE A 72 0.15 6.67 -12.57
C ILE A 72 -1.16 6.01 -12.17
N LEU A 73 -2.26 6.32 -12.86
CA LEU A 73 -3.58 5.74 -12.57
C LEU A 73 -3.57 4.22 -12.68
N VAL A 74 -3.04 3.67 -13.78
CA VAL A 74 -2.94 2.22 -13.98
C VAL A 74 -2.08 1.57 -12.89
N ALA A 75 -0.97 2.21 -12.51
CA ALA A 75 -0.10 1.71 -11.46
C ALA A 75 -0.80 1.69 -10.09
N LEU A 76 -1.53 2.75 -9.74
CA LEU A 76 -2.30 2.83 -8.49
C LEU A 76 -3.41 1.78 -8.47
N VAL A 77 -4.15 1.59 -9.56
CA VAL A 77 -5.21 0.57 -9.62
C VAL A 77 -4.61 -0.82 -9.42
N LYS A 78 -3.49 -1.13 -10.08
CA LYS A 78 -2.80 -2.41 -9.89
C LYS A 78 -2.37 -2.60 -8.43
N GLU A 79 -1.77 -1.57 -7.83
CA GLU A 79 -1.30 -1.61 -6.44
C GLU A 79 -2.46 -1.78 -5.46
N ALA A 80 -3.60 -1.12 -5.70
CA ALA A 80 -4.81 -1.29 -4.91
C ALA A 80 -5.32 -2.73 -4.93
N ILE A 81 -5.40 -3.34 -6.11
CA ILE A 81 -5.85 -4.72 -6.28
C ILE A 81 -4.93 -5.70 -5.54
N GLU A 82 -3.62 -5.51 -5.66
CA GLU A 82 -2.63 -6.32 -4.96
C GLU A 82 -2.76 -6.19 -3.44
N ASP A 83 -2.98 -4.97 -2.93
CA ASP A 83 -3.10 -4.72 -1.50
C ASP A 83 -4.43 -5.27 -0.93
N VAL A 84 -5.53 -5.20 -1.68
CA VAL A 84 -6.80 -5.86 -1.31
C VAL A 84 -6.62 -7.39 -1.24
N LYS A 85 -5.86 -7.98 -2.18
CA LYS A 85 -5.57 -9.41 -2.14
C LYS A 85 -4.76 -9.78 -0.89
N ARG A 86 -3.80 -8.95 -0.48
CA ARG A 86 -3.05 -9.15 0.78
C ARG A 86 -3.96 -9.08 2.00
N HIS A 87 -4.82 -8.07 2.09
CA HIS A 87 -5.81 -7.98 3.17
C HIS A 87 -6.69 -9.23 3.29
N ASN A 88 -7.16 -9.75 2.16
CA ASN A 88 -7.98 -10.96 2.16
C ASN A 88 -7.17 -12.20 2.61
N ALA A 89 -5.90 -12.30 2.20
CA ALA A 89 -5.02 -13.38 2.61
C ALA A 89 -4.70 -13.30 4.13
N ASP A 90 -4.41 -12.10 4.64
CA ASP A 90 -4.18 -11.87 6.06
C ASP A 90 -5.42 -12.23 6.89
N ASN A 91 -6.61 -11.81 6.45
CA ASN A 91 -7.86 -12.16 7.11
C ASN A 91 -8.08 -13.68 7.14
N HIS A 92 -7.78 -14.38 6.04
CA HIS A 92 -7.88 -15.83 6.01
C HIS A 92 -6.89 -16.50 6.96
N ALA A 93 -5.61 -16.09 6.94
CA ALA A 93 -4.58 -16.65 7.79
C ALA A 93 -4.86 -16.44 9.28
N ASN A 94 -5.33 -15.24 9.67
CA ASN A 94 -5.67 -14.92 11.05
C ASN A 94 -6.96 -15.60 11.55
N ALA A 95 -7.81 -16.11 10.65
CA ALA A 95 -9.06 -16.79 10.99
C ALA A 95 -8.93 -18.32 11.02
N LEU A 96 -7.75 -18.88 10.76
CA LEU A 96 -7.55 -20.33 10.78
C LEU A 96 -7.77 -20.89 12.20
N PRO A 97 -8.55 -21.99 12.35
CA PRO A 97 -8.73 -22.64 13.63
C PRO A 97 -7.39 -23.22 14.10
N THR A 98 -7.06 -22.98 15.36
CA THR A 98 -5.83 -23.48 15.98
C THR A 98 -6.17 -24.13 17.31
N LEU A 99 -5.46 -25.22 17.63
CA LEU A 99 -5.59 -25.89 18.91
C LEU A 99 -4.73 -25.17 19.94
N VAL A 100 -5.30 -24.93 21.11
CA VAL A 100 -4.66 -24.22 22.20
C VAL A 100 -4.71 -25.10 23.45
N LEU A 101 -3.58 -25.26 24.15
CA LEU A 101 -3.58 -25.97 25.42
C LEU A 101 -4.00 -24.99 26.52
N ARG A 102 -5.14 -25.24 27.17
CA ARG A 102 -5.61 -24.47 28.34
C ARG A 102 -5.82 -25.42 29.50
N ASP A 103 -5.18 -25.14 30.63
CA ASP A 103 -5.30 -25.91 31.88
C ASP A 103 -5.08 -27.44 31.70
N GLY A 104 -4.15 -27.81 30.82
CA GLY A 104 -3.82 -29.21 30.53
C GLY A 104 -4.76 -29.92 29.54
N VAL A 105 -5.77 -29.23 29.02
CA VAL A 105 -6.71 -29.74 28.00
C VAL A 105 -6.46 -29.04 26.67
N LEU A 106 -6.47 -29.80 25.57
CA LEU A 106 -6.43 -29.23 24.21
C LEU A 106 -7.83 -28.73 23.85
N VAL A 107 -7.93 -27.45 23.52
CA VAL A 107 -9.17 -26.73 23.21
C VAL A 107 -9.07 -26.09 21.84
#